data_AF-A0AAV4NIJ4-F1
#
_entry.id   AF-A0AAV4NIJ4-F1
#
_cell.length_a   1.000
_cell.length_b   1.000
_cell.length_c   1.000
_cell.angle_alpha   90.00
_cell.angle_beta   90.00
_cell.angle_gamma   90.00
#
_symmetry.space_group_name_H-M   'P 1'
#
loop_
_entity.id
_entity.type
_entity.pdbx_description
1 polymer ?
#
loop_
_entity_poly.entity_id
_entity_poly.type
_entity_poly.pdbx_seq_one_letter_code
_entity_poly.pdbx_strand_id
1 'polypeptide(L)'
;MLFEIVACVSIAVIALLAKLSWWRQHCNRLIPSEKLSFSILWDRFNGSFWKMVNKLRKYPLFCVWITYMPFVLIHKSEAVKDLLLVNKNIEKSWIYYFFQAVVGKGLFTCDRAQWKDRRKLFAPCFQSNMLKGYLTVFNEHSHKFVNYLMKETENEFTSIDFPISLSTLDIVCECIMGVKIGALENGSKQFVESLHRSSDLAMARVLKFWQWPDLLYWNSKTGRDAANHKKVVHDFSRTVIDERKRRYLNGEKADDSSRYKSLLEVLLKLHIKDQALDEEGVIQEVVTFIIGVGSS
;
A
#
# COMPACT_ATOMS: atom_id res chain seq x y z
N MET A 1 -18.20 -25.70 -36.66
CA MET A 1 -18.36 -25.30 -35.24
C MET A 1 -17.06 -24.84 -34.58
N LEU A 2 -16.09 -25.71 -34.22
CA LEU A 2 -14.90 -25.27 -33.47
C LEU A 2 -14.00 -24.30 -34.25
N PHE A 3 -13.83 -24.52 -35.55
CA PHE A 3 -13.05 -23.65 -36.45
C PHE A 3 -13.69 -22.27 -36.63
N GLU A 4 -15.02 -22.21 -36.78
CA GLU A 4 -15.75 -20.94 -36.93
C GLU A 4 -15.71 -20.11 -35.64
N ILE A 5 -15.80 -20.76 -34.47
CA ILE A 5 -15.64 -20.09 -33.18
C ILE A 5 -14.24 -19.50 -33.05
N VAL A 6 -13.19 -20.28 -33.38
CA VAL A 6 -11.80 -19.80 -33.33
C VAL A 6 -11.57 -18.65 -34.30
N ALA A 7 -12.11 -18.72 -35.52
CA ALA A 7 -12.01 -17.65 -36.51
C ALA A 7 -12.70 -16.37 -36.03
N CYS A 8 -13.94 -16.47 -35.52
CA CYS A 8 -14.69 -15.33 -34.98
C CYS A 8 -13.97 -14.68 -33.79
N VAL A 9 -13.45 -15.48 -32.85
CA VAL A 9 -12.67 -14.96 -31.71
C VAL A 9 -11.40 -14.28 -32.20
N SER A 10 -10.69 -14.87 -33.17
CA SER A 10 -9.47 -14.28 -33.72
C SER A 10 -9.72 -12.95 -34.41
N ILE A 11 -10.78 -12.85 -35.22
CA ILE A 11 -11.18 -11.60 -35.88
C ILE A 11 -11.57 -10.54 -34.85
N ALA A 12 -12.34 -10.90 -33.82
CA ALA A 12 -12.73 -10.00 -32.74
C ALA A 12 -11.51 -9.47 -31.97
N VAL A 13 -10.53 -10.33 -31.68
CA VAL A 13 -9.27 -9.95 -31.04
C VAL A 13 -8.47 -9.00 -31.93
N ILE A 14 -8.31 -9.31 -33.22
CA ILE A 14 -7.59 -8.45 -34.17
C ILE A 14 -8.27 -7.08 -34.28
N ALA A 15 -9.59 -7.04 -34.41
CA ALA A 15 -10.36 -5.79 -34.46
C ALA A 15 -10.19 -4.96 -33.17
N LEU A 16 -10.22 -5.60 -32.00
CA LEU A 16 -9.97 -4.96 -30.71
C LEU A 16 -8.55 -4.39 -30.66
N LEU A 17 -7.53 -5.15 -31.07
CA LEU A 17 -6.14 -4.70 -31.09
C LEU A 17 -5.92 -3.54 -32.05
N ALA A 18 -6.56 -3.57 -33.23
CA ALA A 18 -6.53 -2.47 -34.19
C ALA A 18 -7.17 -1.19 -33.60
N LYS A 19 -8.31 -1.33 -32.93
CA LYS A 19 -8.99 -0.22 -32.24
C LYS A 19 -8.12 0.36 -31.12
N LEU A 20 -7.48 -0.48 -30.31
CA LEU A 20 -6.56 -0.06 -29.24
C LEU A 20 -5.31 0.63 -29.81
N SER A 21 -4.78 0.13 -30.92
CA SER A 21 -3.65 0.74 -31.62
C SER A 21 -4.00 2.12 -32.17
N TRP A 22 -5.17 2.25 -32.81
CA TRP A 22 -5.68 3.52 -33.30
C TRP A 22 -5.91 4.52 -32.17
N TRP A 23 -6.57 4.09 -31.09
CA TRP A 23 -6.79 4.90 -29.88
C TRP A 23 -5.48 5.42 -29.31
N ARG A 24 -4.48 4.54 -29.20
CA ARG A 24 -3.16 4.90 -28.72
C ARG A 24 -2.48 5.94 -29.63
N GLN A 25 -2.50 5.74 -30.94
CA GLN A 25 -1.95 6.71 -31.89
C GLN A 25 -2.65 8.07 -31.78
N HIS A 26 -3.96 8.06 -31.57
CA HIS A 26 -4.73 9.29 -31.35
C HIS A 26 -4.28 10.01 -30.07
N CYS A 27 -4.17 9.30 -28.94
CA CYS A 27 -3.67 9.87 -27.68
C CYS A 27 -2.22 10.39 -27.79
N ASN A 28 -1.36 9.71 -28.54
CA ASN A 28 0.02 10.13 -28.75
C ASN A 28 0.15 11.48 -29.48
N ARG A 29 -0.91 11.93 -30.18
CA ARG A 29 -0.96 13.27 -30.79
C ARG A 29 -1.24 14.37 -29.77
N LEU A 30 -1.89 14.03 -28.65
CA LEU A 30 -2.28 14.99 -27.61
C LEU A 30 -1.19 15.19 -26.56
N ILE A 31 -0.47 14.12 -26.20
CA ILE A 31 0.50 14.11 -25.11
C ILE A 31 1.80 13.44 -25.57
N PRO A 32 2.99 14.05 -25.33
CA PRO A 32 4.27 13.41 -25.56
C PRO A 32 4.32 12.05 -24.87
N SER A 33 4.67 11.00 -25.60
CA SER A 33 4.57 9.65 -25.08
C SER A 33 5.66 8.72 -25.55
N GLU A 34 5.98 7.71 -24.73
CA GLU A 34 6.90 6.63 -25.08
C GLU A 34 6.25 5.28 -24.75
N LYS A 35 6.61 4.26 -25.54
CA LYS A 35 6.20 2.88 -25.26
C LYS A 35 7.16 2.27 -24.25
N LEU A 36 6.61 1.69 -23.18
CA LEU A 36 7.41 0.82 -22.33
C LEU A 36 7.70 -0.48 -23.10
N SER A 37 8.97 -0.69 -23.44
CA SER A 37 9.42 -1.93 -24.08
C SER A 37 9.39 -3.09 -23.08
N PHE A 38 9.17 -4.31 -23.58
CA PHE A 38 9.26 -5.54 -22.79
C PHE A 38 10.60 -5.71 -22.07
N SER A 39 11.69 -5.25 -22.68
CA SER A 39 13.02 -5.27 -22.06
C SER A 39 13.07 -4.41 -20.78
N ILE A 40 12.41 -3.26 -20.77
CA ILE A 40 12.36 -2.36 -19.61
C ILE A 40 11.51 -2.95 -18.47
N LEU A 41 10.44 -3.68 -18.82
CA LEU A 41 9.61 -4.41 -17.87
C LEU A 41 10.37 -5.57 -17.20
N TRP A 42 11.22 -6.26 -17.97
CA TRP A 42 12.04 -7.36 -17.45
C TRP A 42 13.17 -6.89 -16.54
N ASP A 43 13.71 -5.70 -16.84
CA ASP A 43 14.69 -4.99 -16.01
C ASP A 43 14.07 -4.39 -14.73
N ARG A 44 12.85 -4.80 -14.31
CA ARG A 44 12.18 -4.33 -13.08
C ARG A 44 12.16 -2.80 -12.89
N PHE A 45 12.01 -2.01 -13.96
CA PHE A 45 12.06 -0.55 -13.86
C PHE A 45 13.39 0.00 -13.31
N ASN A 46 14.48 -0.73 -13.54
CA ASN A 46 15.84 -0.31 -13.22
C ASN A 46 16.31 0.79 -14.19
N GLY A 47 17.62 1.01 -14.34
CA GLY A 47 18.19 2.19 -15.03
C GLY A 47 17.58 2.54 -16.40
N SER A 48 17.10 1.56 -17.18
CA SER A 48 16.47 1.78 -18.48
C SER A 48 15.16 2.56 -18.40
N PHE A 49 14.33 2.29 -17.39
CA PHE A 49 13.08 3.04 -17.16
C PHE A 49 13.37 4.48 -16.78
N TRP A 50 14.33 4.69 -15.86
CA TRP A 50 14.72 6.02 -15.42
C TRP A 50 15.32 6.87 -16.54
N LYS A 51 16.12 6.26 -17.44
CA LYS A 51 16.60 6.94 -18.65
C LYS A 51 15.45 7.42 -19.54
N MET A 52 14.44 6.58 -19.78
CA MET A 52 13.24 6.95 -20.55
C MET A 52 12.46 8.08 -19.87
N VAL A 53 12.21 7.97 -18.56
CA VAL A 53 11.53 9.01 -17.77
C VAL A 53 12.29 10.33 -17.81
N ASN A 54 13.62 10.30 -17.65
CA ASN A 54 14.47 11.49 -17.70
C ASN A 54 14.42 12.19 -19.07
N LYS A 55 14.36 11.43 -20.17
CA LYS A 55 14.19 11.97 -21.53
C LYS A 55 12.87 12.76 -21.69
N LEU A 56 11.81 12.29 -21.03
CA LEU A 56 10.47 12.91 -21.10
C LEU A 56 10.25 14.02 -20.07
N ARG A 57 11.12 14.13 -19.06
CA ARG A 57 11.05 15.12 -17.98
C ARG A 57 11.14 16.59 -18.44
N LYS A 58 11.49 16.82 -19.71
CA LYS A 58 11.43 18.14 -20.36
C LYS A 58 10.00 18.66 -20.55
N TYR A 59 9.00 17.79 -20.64
CA TYR A 59 7.60 18.17 -20.76
C TYR A 59 6.92 18.26 -19.39
N PRO A 60 5.94 19.15 -19.17
CA PRO A 60 5.26 19.27 -17.88
C PRO A 60 4.42 18.03 -17.51
N LEU A 61 3.90 17.37 -18.53
CA LEU A 61 3.20 16.09 -18.46
C LEU A 61 3.60 15.23 -19.65
N PHE A 62 3.67 13.92 -19.45
CA PHE A 62 3.95 12.95 -20.52
C PHE A 62 3.26 11.62 -20.23
N CYS A 63 3.12 10.78 -21.25
CA CYS A 63 2.45 9.49 -21.15
C CYS A 63 3.44 8.33 -21.34
N VAL A 64 3.44 7.39 -20.41
CA VAL A 64 4.12 6.10 -20.56
C VAL A 64 3.06 5.03 -20.82
N TRP A 65 3.21 4.31 -21.92
CA TRP A 65 2.28 3.24 -22.26
C TRP A 65 2.81 1.90 -21.76
N ILE A 66 2.05 1.26 -20.87
CA ILE A 66 2.24 -0.14 -20.52
C ILE A 66 1.25 -0.95 -21.36
N THR A 67 1.76 -1.64 -22.38
CA THR A 67 0.95 -2.34 -23.38
C THR A 67 -0.03 -1.38 -24.08
N TYR A 68 -1.32 -1.42 -23.73
CA TYR A 68 -2.39 -0.55 -24.26
C TYR A 68 -2.97 0.42 -23.20
N MET A 69 -2.43 0.40 -21.97
CA MET A 69 -2.87 1.30 -20.90
C MET A 69 -1.96 2.53 -20.83
N PRO A 70 -2.52 3.76 -20.91
CA PRO A 70 -1.76 4.99 -20.74
C PRO A 70 -1.58 5.32 -19.25
N PHE A 71 -0.34 5.63 -18.87
CA PHE A 71 0.01 6.18 -17.57
C PHE A 71 0.48 7.61 -17.80
N VAL A 72 -0.31 8.59 -17.37
CA VAL A 72 0.05 10.01 -17.49
C VAL A 72 0.86 10.41 -16.26
N LEU A 73 2.11 10.78 -16.46
CA LEU A 73 3.01 11.27 -15.43
C LEU A 73 3.01 12.80 -15.46
N ILE A 74 2.76 13.40 -14.30
CA ILE A 74 2.76 14.85 -14.08
C ILE A 74 3.78 15.11 -12.99
N HIS A 75 4.78 15.93 -13.27
CA HIS A 75 5.91 16.15 -12.34
C HIS A 75 6.29 17.61 -12.14
N LYS A 76 5.89 18.52 -13.03
CA LYS A 76 6.07 19.96 -12.83
C LYS A 76 5.13 20.48 -11.75
N SER A 77 5.66 21.30 -10.83
CA SER A 77 4.95 21.83 -9.66
C SER A 77 3.63 22.50 -10.01
N GLU A 78 3.60 23.28 -11.09
CA GLU A 78 2.42 24.03 -11.52
C GLU A 78 1.31 23.06 -11.96
N ALA A 79 1.66 22.09 -12.80
CA ALA A 79 0.72 21.08 -13.29
C ALA A 79 0.23 20.14 -12.18
N VAL A 80 1.10 19.76 -11.24
CA VAL A 80 0.71 18.95 -10.07
C VAL A 80 -0.25 19.74 -9.17
N LYS A 81 0.04 21.02 -8.91
CA LYS A 81 -0.83 21.90 -8.11
C LYS A 81 -2.22 22.00 -8.73
N ASP A 82 -2.30 22.29 -10.02
CA ASP A 82 -3.58 22.43 -10.73
C ASP A 82 -4.40 21.13 -10.67
N LEU A 83 -3.75 19.97 -10.78
CA LEU A 83 -4.40 18.67 -10.67
C LEU A 83 -4.94 18.40 -9.26
N LEU A 84 -4.13 18.67 -8.23
CA LEU A 84 -4.44 18.35 -6.83
C LEU A 84 -5.48 19.28 -6.21
N LEU A 85 -5.59 20.53 -6.68
CA LEU A 85 -6.60 21.48 -6.20
C LEU A 85 -8.01 21.17 -6.70
N VAL A 86 -8.15 20.37 -7.77
CA VAL A 86 -9.44 20.02 -8.34
C VAL A 86 -10.10 18.88 -7.54
N ASN A 87 -11.12 19.21 -6.74
CA ASN A 87 -11.92 18.26 -5.95
C ASN A 87 -12.64 17.16 -6.78
N LYS A 88 -12.66 17.26 -8.12
CA LYS A 88 -13.16 16.21 -9.02
C LYS A 88 -12.17 15.04 -9.19
N ASN A 89 -10.88 15.21 -8.82
CA ASN A 89 -9.83 14.20 -9.01
C ASN A 89 -9.51 13.36 -7.75
N ILE A 90 -10.44 13.26 -6.78
CA ILE A 90 -10.24 12.48 -5.54
C ILE A 90 -10.36 10.96 -5.79
N GLU A 91 -10.84 10.55 -6.98
CA GLU A 91 -10.95 9.13 -7.31
C GLU A 91 -9.58 8.53 -7.58
N LYS A 92 -9.29 7.41 -6.92
CA LYS A 92 -8.02 6.71 -7.05
C LYS A 92 -8.02 5.90 -8.34
N SER A 93 -6.84 5.75 -8.93
CA SER A 93 -6.66 4.90 -10.11
C SER A 93 -7.02 3.44 -9.82
N TRP A 94 -7.48 2.73 -10.84
CA TRP A 94 -7.75 1.28 -10.80
C TRP A 94 -6.57 0.45 -10.28
N ILE A 95 -5.34 0.98 -10.37
CA ILE A 95 -4.13 0.34 -9.82
C ILE A 95 -4.26 0.04 -8.32
N TYR A 96 -5.01 0.86 -7.58
CA TYR A 96 -5.26 0.66 -6.15
C TYR A 96 -6.02 -0.64 -5.86
N TYR A 97 -6.76 -1.19 -6.84
CA TYR A 97 -7.39 -2.50 -6.73
C TYR A 97 -6.36 -3.62 -6.45
N PHE A 98 -5.14 -3.51 -6.99
CA PHE A 98 -4.10 -4.52 -6.74
C PHE A 98 -3.63 -4.54 -5.29
N PHE A 99 -3.69 -3.40 -4.61
CA PHE A 99 -3.38 -3.31 -3.18
C PHE A 99 -4.53 -3.82 -2.31
N GLN A 100 -5.78 -3.85 -2.81
CA GLN A 100 -6.91 -4.45 -2.07
C GLN A 100 -6.69 -5.93 -1.78
N ALA A 101 -5.93 -6.63 -2.63
CA ALA A 101 -5.52 -8.00 -2.38
C ALA A 101 -4.74 -8.15 -1.08
N VAL A 102 -4.07 -7.09 -0.60
CA VAL A 102 -3.26 -7.08 0.62
C VAL A 102 -4.00 -6.40 1.77
N VAL A 103 -4.36 -5.13 1.63
CA VAL A 103 -4.93 -4.33 2.73
C VAL A 103 -6.46 -4.45 2.88
N GLY A 104 -7.15 -5.05 1.90
CA GLY A 104 -8.62 -5.00 1.82
C GLY A 104 -9.11 -3.64 1.33
N LYS A 105 -10.34 -3.25 1.70
CA LYS A 105 -10.94 -1.94 1.36
C LYS A 105 -10.78 -0.95 2.52
N GLY A 106 -9.54 -0.69 2.95
CA GLY A 106 -9.18 0.32 3.95
C GLY A 106 -9.12 1.75 3.39
N LEU A 107 -8.71 2.75 4.19
CA LEU A 107 -8.59 4.15 3.77
C LEU A 107 -7.72 4.33 2.51
N PHE A 108 -6.70 3.48 2.34
CA PHE A 108 -5.78 3.52 1.20
C PHE A 108 -6.45 3.08 -0.11
N THR A 109 -7.39 2.15 -0.10
CA THR A 109 -7.92 1.49 -1.31
C THR A 109 -9.43 1.60 -1.50
N CYS A 110 -10.16 2.15 -0.52
CA CYS A 110 -11.61 2.36 -0.62
C CYS A 110 -11.99 3.47 -1.61
N ASP A 111 -13.25 3.41 -2.03
CA ASP A 111 -13.87 4.33 -2.98
C ASP A 111 -14.05 5.73 -2.38
N ARG A 112 -14.28 6.73 -3.24
CA ARG A 112 -14.37 8.16 -2.86
C ARG A 112 -15.32 8.43 -1.69
N ALA A 113 -16.52 7.82 -1.68
CA ALA A 113 -17.51 8.07 -0.63
C ALA A 113 -17.02 7.54 0.72
N GLN A 114 -16.64 6.26 0.77
CA GLN A 114 -16.08 5.62 1.96
C GLN A 114 -14.83 6.35 2.47
N TRP A 115 -13.95 6.78 1.56
CA TRP A 115 -12.75 7.53 1.90
C TRP A 115 -13.07 8.86 2.60
N LYS A 116 -14.08 9.60 2.13
CA LYS A 116 -14.47 10.87 2.77
C LYS A 116 -14.94 10.64 4.21
N ASP A 117 -15.78 9.63 4.40
CA ASP A 117 -16.35 9.31 5.72
C ASP A 117 -15.26 8.82 6.67
N ARG A 118 -14.44 7.86 6.23
CA ARG A 118 -13.31 7.31 6.99
C ARG A 118 -12.28 8.39 7.31
N ARG A 119 -11.90 9.25 6.36
CA ARG A 119 -10.93 10.33 6.61
C ARG A 119 -11.45 11.32 7.65
N LYS A 120 -12.74 11.67 7.61
CA LYS A 120 -13.35 12.54 8.63
C LYS A 120 -13.31 11.88 10.00
N LEU A 121 -13.56 10.58 10.06
CA LEU A 121 -13.52 9.76 11.27
C LEU A 121 -12.10 9.69 11.88
N PHE A 122 -11.07 9.55 11.04
CA PHE A 122 -9.68 9.38 11.48
C PHE A 122 -8.93 10.68 11.73
N ALA A 123 -9.34 11.80 11.13
CA ALA A 123 -8.64 13.08 11.26
C ALA A 123 -8.28 13.48 12.72
N PRO A 124 -9.15 13.25 13.74
CA PRO A 124 -8.80 13.55 15.13
C PRO A 124 -7.62 12.73 15.69
N CYS A 125 -7.43 11.50 15.22
CA CYS A 125 -6.35 10.62 15.69
C CYS A 125 -4.96 11.11 15.28
N PHE A 126 -4.88 11.93 14.22
CA PHE A 126 -3.64 12.48 13.68
C PHE A 126 -3.43 13.95 14.05
N GLN A 127 -4.22 14.48 14.98
CA GLN A 127 -4.00 15.82 15.52
C GLN A 127 -2.78 15.84 16.44
N SER A 128 -2.10 16.98 16.51
CA SER A 128 -0.86 17.17 17.26
C SER A 128 -0.96 16.79 18.75
N ASN A 129 -2.14 16.93 19.37
CA ASN A 129 -2.35 16.51 20.76
C ASN A 129 -2.28 14.98 20.94
N MET A 130 -2.76 14.20 19.96
CA MET A 130 -2.63 12.73 19.98
C MET A 130 -1.18 12.31 19.73
N LEU A 131 -0.52 12.94 18.76
CA LEU A 131 0.88 12.66 18.41
C LEU A 131 1.85 12.91 19.58
N LYS A 132 1.59 13.92 20.42
CA LYS A 132 2.37 14.15 21.66
C LYS A 132 2.32 12.96 22.61
N GLY A 133 1.23 12.20 22.61
CA GLY A 133 1.11 10.97 23.39
C GLY A 133 2.10 9.89 22.93
N TYR A 134 2.31 9.79 21.61
CA TYR A 134 3.21 8.79 20.99
C TYR A 134 4.70 9.10 21.16
N LEU A 135 5.07 10.29 21.65
CA LEU A 135 6.49 10.64 21.87
C LEU A 135 7.20 9.66 22.80
N THR A 136 6.48 9.08 23.77
CA THR A 136 7.03 8.06 24.67
C THR A 136 7.44 6.80 23.90
N VAL A 137 6.59 6.32 22.99
CA VAL A 137 6.86 5.20 22.09
C VAL A 137 8.02 5.50 21.16
N PHE A 138 8.03 6.70 20.56
CA PHE A 138 9.10 7.13 19.66
C PHE A 138 10.44 7.15 20.37
N ASN A 139 10.51 7.69 21.60
CA ASN A 139 11.74 7.73 22.37
C ASN A 139 12.21 6.33 22.76
N GLU A 140 11.31 5.45 23.23
CA GLU A 140 11.68 4.09 23.60
C GLU A 140 12.31 3.33 22.42
N HIS A 141 11.68 3.35 21.25
CA HIS A 141 12.21 2.66 20.08
C HIS A 141 13.42 3.36 19.47
N SER A 142 13.52 4.69 19.58
CA SER A 142 14.73 5.42 19.19
C SER A 142 15.92 4.99 20.02
N HIS A 143 15.76 4.80 21.34
CA HIS A 143 16.83 4.29 22.20
C HIS A 143 17.22 2.84 21.82
N LYS A 144 16.26 1.97 21.50
CA LYS A 144 16.56 0.62 20.99
C LYS A 144 17.35 0.67 19.68
N PHE A 145 16.97 1.57 18.77
CA PHE A 145 17.65 1.76 17.50
C PHE A 145 19.07 2.31 17.68
N VAL A 146 19.28 3.26 18.60
CA VAL A 146 20.63 3.73 18.97
C VAL A 146 21.48 2.59 19.52
N ASN A 147 20.93 1.77 20.41
CA ASN A 147 21.64 0.60 20.94
C ASN A 147 21.99 -0.43 19.85
N TYR A 148 21.14 -0.58 18.84
CA TYR A 148 21.43 -1.39 17.65
C TYR A 148 22.62 -0.79 16.87
N LEU A 149 22.58 0.51 16.56
CA LEU A 149 23.66 1.19 15.84
C LEU A 149 25.00 1.16 16.59
N MET A 150 24.99 1.26 17.92
CA MET A 150 26.20 1.15 18.74
C MET A 150 26.87 -0.23 18.64
N LYS A 151 26.13 -1.30 18.31
CA LYS A 151 26.72 -2.63 18.06
C LYS A 151 27.27 -2.76 16.65
N GLU A 152 26.71 -2.01 15.71
CA GLU A 152 27.11 -2.01 14.31
C GLU A 152 28.38 -1.19 14.04
N THR A 153 28.85 -0.38 15.01
CA THR A 153 30.10 0.39 14.85
C THR A 153 31.37 -0.47 14.74
N GLU A 154 31.27 -1.76 15.06
CA GLU A 154 32.36 -2.72 14.88
C GLU A 154 32.51 -3.17 13.40
N ASN A 155 31.50 -2.93 12.57
CA ASN A 155 31.49 -3.30 11.16
C ASN A 155 32.08 -2.19 10.28
N GLU A 156 32.79 -2.57 9.21
CA GLU A 156 33.31 -1.63 8.20
C GLU A 156 32.19 -0.92 7.44
N PHE A 157 31.06 -1.62 7.21
CA PHE A 157 29.88 -1.10 6.54
C PHE A 157 28.61 -1.74 7.11
N THR A 158 27.62 -0.91 7.41
CA THR A 158 26.29 -1.36 7.84
C THR A 158 25.23 -0.69 6.98
N SER A 159 24.39 -1.49 6.33
CA SER A 159 23.17 -0.99 5.67
C SER A 159 22.11 -0.71 6.73
N ILE A 160 21.63 0.53 6.77
CA ILE A 160 20.65 0.99 7.76
C ILE A 160 19.21 0.95 7.26
N ASP A 161 19.00 0.74 5.96
CA ASP A 161 17.67 0.83 5.33
C ASP A 161 16.68 -0.15 5.97
N PHE A 162 17.05 -1.44 6.01
CA PHE A 162 16.18 -2.48 6.58
C PHE A 162 15.99 -2.34 8.11
N PRO A 163 17.03 -2.10 8.92
CA PRO A 163 16.86 -1.79 10.35
C PRO A 163 15.94 -0.59 10.64
N ILE A 164 15.99 0.47 9.83
CA ILE A 164 15.08 1.62 9.96
C ILE A 164 13.63 1.19 9.69
N SER A 165 13.38 0.40 8.65
CA SER A 165 12.03 -0.11 8.36
C SER A 165 11.51 -0.98 9.50
N LEU A 166 12.34 -1.83 10.11
CA LEU A 166 11.98 -2.65 11.27
C LEU A 166 11.65 -1.81 12.51
N SER A 167 12.50 -0.82 12.84
CA SER A 167 12.26 0.10 13.95
C SER A 167 11.00 0.94 13.75
N THR A 168 10.76 1.38 12.51
CA THR A 168 9.54 2.10 12.13
C THR A 168 8.31 1.20 12.30
N LEU A 169 8.40 -0.06 11.92
CA LEU A 169 7.30 -1.02 12.09
C LEU A 169 6.99 -1.28 13.58
N ASP A 170 8.02 -1.38 14.43
CA ASP A 170 7.84 -1.48 15.89
C ASP A 170 7.07 -0.28 16.45
N ILE A 171 7.49 0.94 16.09
CA ILE A 171 6.83 2.18 16.48
C ILE A 171 5.36 2.19 16.04
N VAL A 172 5.10 1.85 14.77
CA VAL A 172 3.76 1.93 14.18
C VAL A 172 2.83 0.89 14.79
N CYS A 173 3.30 -0.34 14.98
CA CYS A 173 2.51 -1.38 15.63
C CYS A 173 2.17 -1.02 17.08
N GLU A 174 3.08 -0.39 17.82
CA GLU A 174 2.80 0.06 19.19
C GLU A 174 1.84 1.25 19.21
N CYS A 175 2.03 2.27 18.36
CA CYS A 175 1.12 3.43 18.29
C CYS A 175 -0.30 3.05 17.83
N ILE A 176 -0.40 2.15 16.85
CA ILE A 176 -1.69 1.78 16.23
C ILE A 176 -2.40 0.73 17.05
N MET A 177 -1.75 -0.41 17.30
CA MET A 177 -2.37 -1.58 17.92
C MET A 177 -2.09 -1.67 19.42
N GLY A 178 -1.12 -0.92 19.94
CA GLY A 178 -0.73 -1.00 21.35
C GLY A 178 -0.02 -2.31 21.67
N VAL A 179 0.74 -2.87 20.71
CA VAL A 179 1.53 -4.11 20.87
C VAL A 179 2.98 -3.88 20.50
N LYS A 180 3.88 -4.47 21.29
CA LYS A 180 5.33 -4.49 21.02
C LYS A 180 5.64 -5.78 20.25
N ILE A 181 5.96 -5.67 18.96
CA ILE A 181 6.22 -6.85 18.12
C ILE A 181 7.69 -7.28 18.14
N GLY A 182 8.60 -6.36 18.48
CA GLY A 182 10.04 -6.60 18.59
C GLY A 182 10.71 -6.86 17.24
N ALA A 183 10.25 -6.22 16.17
CA ALA A 183 10.72 -6.48 14.81
C ALA A 183 12.23 -6.27 14.64
N LEU A 184 12.79 -5.21 15.24
CA LEU A 184 14.24 -4.95 15.23
C LEU A 184 15.05 -6.07 15.92
N GLU A 185 14.44 -6.76 16.87
CA GLU A 185 15.04 -7.83 17.68
C GLU A 185 14.69 -9.24 17.15
N ASN A 186 14.24 -9.34 15.89
CA ASN A 186 13.75 -10.58 15.25
C ASN A 186 12.46 -11.18 15.84
N GLY A 187 11.70 -10.40 16.59
CA GLY A 187 10.36 -10.73 17.06
C GLY A 187 9.34 -10.75 15.92
N SER A 188 8.27 -11.55 16.08
CA SER A 188 7.15 -11.63 15.12
C SER A 188 7.56 -11.84 13.66
N LYS A 189 8.67 -12.55 13.43
CA LYS A 189 9.33 -12.69 12.11
C LYS A 189 8.38 -13.08 10.98
N GLN A 190 7.47 -14.01 11.22
CA GLN A 190 6.50 -14.47 10.21
C GLN A 190 5.54 -13.36 9.76
N PHE A 191 5.10 -12.51 10.70
CA PHE A 191 4.27 -11.34 10.42
C PHE A 191 5.05 -10.30 9.63
N VAL A 192 6.26 -9.94 10.09
CA VAL A 192 7.15 -8.97 9.43
C VAL A 192 7.47 -9.40 7.99
N GLU A 193 7.90 -10.64 7.81
CA GLU A 193 8.20 -11.21 6.48
C GLU A 193 6.98 -11.19 5.58
N SER A 194 5.81 -11.60 6.09
CA SER A 194 4.57 -11.59 5.31
C SER A 194 4.09 -10.19 4.95
N LEU A 195 4.34 -9.20 5.82
CA LEU A 195 4.01 -7.81 5.56
C LEU A 195 4.84 -7.27 4.38
N HIS A 196 6.17 -7.35 4.46
CA HIS A 196 7.07 -6.92 3.38
C HIS A 196 6.77 -7.68 2.09
N ARG A 197 6.59 -9.00 2.18
CA ARG A 197 6.34 -9.83 1.01
C ARG A 197 5.01 -9.50 0.34
N SER A 198 3.97 -9.17 1.11
CA SER A 198 2.70 -8.74 0.54
C SER A 198 2.83 -7.42 -0.22
N SER A 199 3.56 -6.45 0.35
CA SER A 199 3.83 -5.15 -0.30
C SER A 199 4.63 -5.32 -1.60
N ASP A 200 5.66 -6.17 -1.59
CA ASP A 200 6.42 -6.52 -2.79
C ASP A 200 5.54 -7.15 -3.88
N LEU A 201 4.66 -8.08 -3.49
CA LEU A 201 3.78 -8.78 -4.42
C LEU A 201 2.72 -7.86 -5.02
N ALA A 202 2.18 -6.93 -4.22
CA ALA A 202 1.27 -5.89 -4.70
C ALA A 202 1.98 -4.96 -5.69
N MET A 203 3.18 -4.47 -5.35
CA MET A 203 3.98 -3.62 -6.23
C MET A 203 4.36 -4.36 -7.52
N ALA A 204 4.79 -5.62 -7.41
CA ALA A 204 5.10 -6.45 -8.57
C ALA A 204 3.89 -6.60 -9.51
N ARG A 205 2.68 -6.70 -8.97
CA ARG A 205 1.45 -6.77 -9.77
C ARG A 205 1.17 -5.47 -10.53
N VAL A 206 1.45 -4.31 -9.94
CA VAL A 206 1.36 -3.00 -10.64
C VAL A 206 2.29 -3.00 -11.86
N LEU A 207 3.53 -3.46 -11.67
CA LEU A 207 4.60 -3.39 -12.65
C LEU A 207 4.50 -4.46 -13.74
N LYS A 208 3.93 -5.64 -13.45
CA LYS A 208 3.86 -6.78 -14.37
C LYS A 208 2.48 -6.90 -15.00
N PHE A 209 2.33 -6.35 -16.20
CA PHE A 209 1.03 -6.30 -16.89
C PHE A 209 0.38 -7.68 -17.14
N TRP A 210 1.17 -8.76 -17.28
CA TRP A 210 0.64 -10.12 -17.41
C TRP A 210 0.00 -10.66 -16.12
N GLN A 211 0.20 -9.98 -14.99
CA GLN A 211 -0.43 -10.27 -13.69
C GLN A 211 -1.70 -9.44 -13.45
N TRP A 212 -2.11 -8.58 -14.38
CA TRP A 212 -3.33 -7.78 -14.22
C TRP A 212 -4.61 -8.62 -14.31
N PRO A 213 -4.76 -9.57 -15.26
CA PRO A 213 -5.95 -10.41 -15.31
C PRO A 213 -6.07 -11.27 -14.04
N ASP A 214 -7.17 -11.11 -13.31
CA ASP A 214 -7.41 -11.81 -12.04
C ASP A 214 -7.29 -13.33 -12.19
N LEU A 215 -7.86 -13.90 -13.27
CA LEU A 215 -7.78 -15.34 -13.52
C LEU A 215 -6.34 -15.84 -13.64
N LEU A 216 -5.46 -15.11 -14.33
CA LEU A 216 -4.05 -15.51 -14.46
C LEU A 216 -3.31 -15.31 -13.14
N TYR A 217 -3.59 -14.22 -12.43
CA TYR A 217 -2.92 -13.90 -11.18
C TYR A 217 -3.22 -14.93 -10.10
N TRP A 218 -4.50 -15.20 -9.81
CA TRP A 218 -4.90 -16.11 -8.73
C TRP A 218 -4.55 -17.58 -9.01
N ASN A 219 -4.44 -17.97 -10.29
CA ASN A 219 -3.95 -19.30 -10.68
C ASN A 219 -2.42 -19.41 -10.73
N SER A 220 -1.69 -18.30 -10.65
CA SER A 220 -0.22 -18.29 -10.60
C SER A 220 0.31 -18.59 -9.20
N LYS A 221 1.59 -18.98 -9.11
CA LYS A 221 2.30 -19.09 -7.81
C LYS A 221 2.30 -17.74 -7.07
N THR A 222 2.50 -16.64 -7.78
CA THR A 222 2.53 -15.29 -7.21
C THR A 222 1.21 -14.91 -6.52
N GLY A 223 0.06 -15.23 -7.12
CA GLY A 223 -1.24 -14.96 -6.51
C GLY A 223 -1.53 -15.82 -5.29
N ARG A 224 -1.13 -17.09 -5.31
CA ARG A 224 -1.23 -17.97 -4.13
C ARG A 224 -0.33 -17.49 -2.99
N ASP A 225 0.91 -17.11 -3.29
CA ASP A 225 1.83 -16.55 -2.31
C ASP A 225 1.25 -15.26 -1.68
N ALA A 226 0.67 -14.38 -2.50
CA ALA A 226 0.02 -13.15 -2.01
C ALA A 226 -1.17 -13.45 -1.09
N ALA A 227 -2.01 -14.43 -1.44
CA ALA A 227 -3.12 -14.85 -0.59
C ALA A 227 -2.66 -15.40 0.76
N ASN A 228 -1.57 -16.19 0.77
CA ASN A 228 -1.01 -16.74 2.00
C ASN A 228 -0.46 -15.64 2.91
N HIS A 229 0.33 -14.71 2.38
CA HIS A 229 0.88 -13.62 3.20
C HIS A 229 -0.20 -12.64 3.68
N LYS A 230 -1.21 -12.36 2.85
CA LYS A 230 -2.41 -11.63 3.28
C LYS A 230 -3.04 -12.30 4.50
N LYS A 231 -3.26 -13.61 4.43
CA LYS A 231 -3.86 -14.37 5.53
C LYS A 231 -3.04 -14.22 6.81
N VAL A 232 -1.72 -14.39 6.77
CA VAL A 232 -0.85 -14.22 7.94
C VAL A 232 -0.97 -12.81 8.56
N VAL A 233 -0.94 -11.77 7.74
CA VAL A 233 -1.05 -10.37 8.20
C VAL A 233 -2.41 -10.09 8.84
N HIS A 234 -3.49 -10.59 8.24
CA HIS A 234 -4.85 -10.41 8.73
C HIS A 234 -5.13 -11.24 9.99
N ASP A 235 -4.65 -12.48 10.06
CA ASP A 235 -4.81 -13.36 11.22
C ASP A 235 -4.07 -12.81 12.45
N PHE A 236 -2.85 -12.29 12.25
CA PHE A 236 -2.11 -11.58 13.30
C PHE A 236 -2.90 -10.36 13.81
N SER A 237 -3.38 -9.52 12.88
CA SER A 237 -4.14 -8.32 13.22
C SER A 237 -5.45 -8.66 13.96
N ARG A 238 -6.17 -9.69 13.50
CA ARG A 238 -7.40 -10.17 14.13
C ARG A 238 -7.15 -10.62 15.57
N THR A 239 -6.09 -11.40 15.80
CA THR A 239 -5.71 -11.86 17.14
C THR A 239 -5.51 -10.69 18.11
N VAL A 240 -4.78 -9.66 17.68
CA VAL A 240 -4.52 -8.46 18.49
C VAL A 240 -5.80 -7.66 18.74
N ILE A 241 -6.65 -7.52 17.72
CA ILE A 241 -7.92 -6.80 17.81
C ILE A 241 -8.88 -7.51 18.76
N ASP A 242 -9.00 -8.83 18.67
CA ASP A 242 -9.86 -9.65 19.53
C ASP A 242 -9.43 -9.56 20.99
N GLU A 243 -8.11 -9.63 21.25
CA GLU A 243 -7.58 -9.46 22.59
C GLU A 243 -7.92 -8.08 23.16
N ARG A 244 -7.69 -7.01 22.39
CA ARG A 244 -8.00 -5.64 22.83
C ARG A 244 -9.49 -5.40 23.01
N LYS A 245 -10.33 -5.95 22.13
CA LYS A 245 -11.79 -5.91 22.24
C LYS A 245 -12.24 -6.60 23.53
N ARG A 246 -11.69 -7.77 23.86
CA ARG A 246 -11.99 -8.47 25.12
C ARG A 246 -11.64 -7.63 26.35
N ARG A 247 -10.44 -7.05 26.39
CA ARG A 247 -10.01 -6.19 27.51
C ARG A 247 -10.93 -4.98 27.68
N TYR A 248 -11.28 -4.33 26.56
CA TYR A 248 -12.21 -3.19 26.55
C TYR A 248 -13.59 -3.56 27.12
N LEU A 249 -14.15 -4.70 26.71
CA LEU A 249 -15.46 -5.18 27.18
C LEU A 249 -15.46 -5.60 28.65
N ASN A 250 -14.34 -6.14 29.14
CA ASN A 250 -14.15 -6.51 30.53
C ASN A 250 -14.03 -5.30 31.48
N GLY A 251 -14.01 -4.07 30.95
CA GLY A 251 -13.82 -2.86 31.75
C GLY A 251 -12.39 -2.72 32.29
N GLU A 252 -11.44 -3.50 31.77
CA GLU A 252 -10.01 -3.30 32.03
C GLU A 252 -9.67 -1.92 31.46
N LYS A 253 -9.43 -0.94 32.35
CA LYS A 253 -8.95 0.37 31.90
C LYS A 253 -7.63 0.15 31.18
N ALA A 254 -7.49 0.75 29.99
CA ALA A 254 -6.20 0.89 29.35
C ALA A 254 -5.21 1.43 30.39
N ASP A 255 -4.03 0.81 30.49
CA ASP A 255 -3.05 1.10 31.51
C ASP A 255 -2.85 2.63 31.60
N ASP A 256 -3.31 3.23 32.70
CA ASP A 256 -3.37 4.68 32.95
C ASP A 256 -1.95 5.29 32.99
N SER A 257 -0.93 4.43 33.01
CA SER A 257 0.49 4.76 32.83
C SER A 257 0.80 5.27 31.42
N SER A 258 0.06 4.82 30.40
CA SER A 258 0.21 5.22 29.01
C SER A 258 -0.72 6.40 28.72
N ARG A 259 -0.18 7.61 28.78
CA ARG A 259 -0.91 8.89 28.58
C ARG A 259 -1.50 9.06 27.15
N TYR A 260 -1.48 8.02 26.32
CA TYR A 260 -1.89 8.04 24.92
C TYR A 260 -2.85 6.89 24.60
N LYS A 261 -3.90 7.16 23.82
CA LYS A 261 -4.80 6.13 23.31
C LYS A 261 -4.26 5.60 21.99
N SER A 262 -4.19 4.29 21.85
CA SER A 262 -3.83 3.68 20.56
C SER A 262 -4.91 3.99 19.51
N LEU A 263 -4.53 4.00 18.24
CA LEU A 263 -5.52 4.19 17.16
C LEU A 263 -6.61 3.11 17.18
N LEU A 264 -6.23 1.89 17.55
CA LEU A 264 -7.14 0.74 17.71
C LEU A 264 -8.20 0.98 18.78
N GLU A 265 -7.87 1.63 19.90
CA GLU A 265 -8.88 1.97 20.92
C GLU A 265 -9.93 2.96 20.40
N VAL A 266 -9.50 3.92 19.56
CA VAL A 266 -10.44 4.83 18.90
C VAL A 266 -11.33 4.06 17.92
N LEU A 267 -10.74 3.17 17.12
CA LEU A 267 -11.45 2.30 16.18
C LEU A 267 -12.47 1.39 16.88
N LEU A 268 -12.09 0.75 17.98
CA LEU A 268 -12.98 -0.11 18.77
C LEU A 268 -14.14 0.67 19.36
N LYS A 269 -13.91 1.89 19.84
CA LYS A 269 -14.98 2.75 20.33
C LYS A 269 -16.00 3.07 19.22
N LEU A 270 -15.52 3.37 18.02
CA LEU A 270 -16.37 3.67 16.85
C LEU A 270 -17.15 2.44 16.35
N HIS A 271 -16.53 1.26 16.41
CA HIS A 271 -17.19 -0.01 16.08
C HIS A 271 -18.27 -0.37 17.10
N ILE A 272 -17.95 -0.31 18.40
CA ILE A 272 -18.81 -0.80 19.49
C ILE A 272 -19.93 0.21 19.82
N LYS A 273 -19.63 1.52 19.88
CA LYS A 273 -20.60 2.55 20.30
C LYS A 273 -21.37 3.15 19.14
N ASP A 274 -20.65 3.53 18.08
CA ASP A 274 -21.24 4.32 17.01
C ASP A 274 -21.71 3.46 15.84
N GLN A 275 -21.39 2.15 15.84
CA GLN A 275 -21.68 1.17 14.78
C GLN A 275 -21.30 1.68 13.37
N ALA A 276 -20.34 2.61 13.31
CA ALA A 276 -19.95 3.29 12.08
C ALA A 276 -18.98 2.48 11.22
N LEU A 277 -18.39 1.42 11.79
CA LEU A 277 -17.42 0.55 11.14
C LEU A 277 -17.67 -0.89 11.61
N ASP A 278 -17.61 -1.85 10.70
CA ASP A 278 -17.65 -3.28 11.01
C ASP A 278 -16.28 -3.80 11.47
N GLU A 279 -16.24 -5.01 12.02
CA GLU A 279 -14.98 -5.58 12.54
C GLU A 279 -13.94 -5.78 11.43
N GLU A 280 -14.39 -6.22 10.26
CA GLU A 280 -13.54 -6.37 9.09
C GLU A 280 -13.00 -5.01 8.60
N GLY A 281 -13.82 -3.95 8.67
CA GLY A 281 -13.38 -2.57 8.44
C GLY A 281 -12.30 -2.12 9.42
N VAL A 282 -12.39 -2.46 10.71
CA VAL A 282 -11.35 -2.16 11.71
C VAL A 282 -10.02 -2.84 11.32
N ILE A 283 -10.06 -4.13 10.99
CA ILE A 283 -8.88 -4.89 10.57
C ILE A 283 -8.23 -4.26 9.34
N GLN A 284 -9.02 -3.96 8.32
CA GLN A 284 -8.52 -3.39 7.06
C GLN A 284 -7.89 -2.01 7.27
N GLU A 285 -8.40 -1.20 8.20
CA GLU A 285 -7.81 0.09 8.53
C GLU A 285 -6.50 -0.06 9.29
N VAL A 286 -6.44 -0.94 10.29
CA VAL A 286 -5.20 -1.23 11.02
C VAL A 286 -4.10 -1.71 10.05
N VAL A 287 -4.42 -2.69 9.20
CA VAL A 287 -3.48 -3.22 8.19
C VAL A 287 -3.07 -2.13 7.19
N THR A 288 -4.01 -1.28 6.78
CA THR A 288 -3.73 -0.13 5.89
C THR A 288 -2.69 0.80 6.48
N PHE A 289 -2.84 1.20 7.73
CA PHE A 289 -1.89 2.12 8.37
C PHE A 289 -0.52 1.46 8.61
N ILE A 290 -0.49 0.18 8.99
CA ILE A 290 0.77 -0.55 9.17
C ILE A 290 1.54 -0.67 7.85
N ILE A 291 0.86 -1.07 6.77
CA ILE A 291 1.49 -1.20 5.45
C ILE A 291 1.92 0.17 4.90
N GLY A 292 1.09 1.20 5.10
CA GLY A 292 1.39 2.54 4.63
C GLY A 292 2.66 3.17 5.23
N VAL A 293 3.14 2.66 6.38
CA VAL A 293 4.34 3.19 7.04
C VAL A 293 5.49 2.17 7.07
N GLY A 294 5.21 0.90 7.41
CA GLY A 294 6.24 -0.13 7.62
C GLY A 294 6.76 -0.84 6.37
N SER A 295 6.22 -0.53 5.18
CA SER A 295 6.69 -1.12 3.91
C SER A 295 7.66 -0.21 3.13
N SER A 296 8.13 0.88 3.78
CA SER A 296 9.01 1.90 3.19
C SER A 296 10.46 1.49 3.24
#